data_AF-A0A4Y2LAG7-F1
#
_entry.id   AF-A0A4Y2LAG7-F1
#
_cell.length_a   1.000
_cell.length_b   1.000
_cell.length_c   1.000
_cell.angle_alpha   90.00
_cell.angle_beta   90.00
_cell.angle_gamma   90.00
#
_symmetry.space_group_name_H-M   'P 1'
#
loop_
_entity.id
_entity.type
_entity.pdbx_description
1 polymer ?
#
loop_
_entity_poly.entity_id
_entity_poly.type
_entity_poly.pdbx_seq_one_letter_code
_entity_poly.pdbx_strand_id
1 'polypeptide(L)'
;MLAKVAILFAVLAAVNASVLLGHGALVNTGVSARSQTQDAYGNYAFGYDIKDGLGATNSRSEVGDAHGNKKGSYTLADIDGRADESTTSPTDTDSTVVKTNEPGTAASAPAAALVLPALRRTVAPSLTM
;
A
#
# COMPACT_ATOMS: atom_id res chain seq x y z
N MET A 1 47.06 9.33 -33.09
CA MET A 1 46.29 10.04 -32.05
C MET A 1 44.80 10.05 -32.35
N LEU A 2 44.38 10.33 -33.60
CA LEU A 2 42.98 10.32 -34.03
C LEU A 2 42.21 9.01 -33.73
N ALA A 3 42.82 7.84 -33.97
CA ALA A 3 42.17 6.55 -33.68
C ALA A 3 41.86 6.34 -32.18
N LYS A 4 42.74 6.80 -31.28
CA LYS A 4 42.52 6.70 -29.83
C LYS A 4 41.39 7.62 -29.36
N VAL A 5 41.28 8.80 -29.97
CA VAL A 5 40.20 9.77 -29.70
C VAL A 5 38.86 9.23 -30.23
N ALA A 6 38.83 8.64 -31.41
CA ALA A 6 37.62 8.03 -31.97
C ALA A 6 37.10 6.86 -31.12
N ILE A 7 38.00 6.02 -30.61
CA ILE A 7 37.63 4.92 -29.69
C ILE A 7 37.03 5.46 -28.39
N LEU A 8 37.60 6.54 -27.83
CA LEU A 8 37.07 7.18 -26.61
C LEU A 8 35.63 7.69 -26.81
N PHE A 9 35.36 8.36 -27.93
CA PHE A 9 34.01 8.85 -28.25
C PHE A 9 33.02 7.71 -28.52
N ALA A 10 33.46 6.63 -29.16
CA ALA A 10 32.61 5.46 -29.40
C ALA A 10 32.21 4.77 -28.08
N VAL A 11 33.13 4.64 -27.13
CA VAL A 11 32.84 4.09 -25.80
C VAL A 11 31.90 5.03 -25.02
N LEU A 12 32.15 6.34 -25.07
CA LEU A 12 31.29 7.31 -24.40
C LEU A 12 29.86 7.29 -24.98
N ALA A 13 29.70 7.20 -26.30
CA ALA A 13 28.40 7.07 -26.93
C ALA A 13 27.69 5.77 -26.56
N ALA A 14 28.40 4.64 -26.51
CA ALA A 14 27.83 3.35 -26.12
C ALA A 14 27.36 3.31 -24.66
N VAL A 15 28.09 3.94 -23.74
CA VAL A 15 27.72 4.02 -22.31
C VAL A 15 26.50 4.93 -22.09
N ASN A 16 26.39 6.01 -22.89
CA ASN A 16 25.25 6.93 -22.82
C ASN A 16 24.06 6.50 -23.68
N ALA A 17 24.19 5.46 -24.50
CA ALA A 17 23.10 4.93 -25.32
C ALA A 17 21.92 4.48 -24.45
N SER A 18 22.16 4.02 -23.21
CA SER A 18 21.12 3.68 -22.23
C SER A 18 20.23 4.87 -21.84
N VAL A 19 20.81 6.08 -21.83
CA VAL A 19 20.12 7.35 -21.52
C VAL A 19 19.38 7.89 -22.76
N LEU A 20 19.91 7.64 -23.96
CA LEU A 20 19.35 8.14 -25.22
C LEU A 20 18.31 7.20 -25.87
N LEU A 21 18.43 5.89 -25.67
CA LEU A 21 17.56 4.85 -26.24
C LEU A 21 16.41 4.44 -25.31
N GLY A 22 16.10 5.27 -24.32
CA GLY A 22 14.82 5.20 -23.63
C GLY A 22 14.58 3.92 -22.84
N HIS A 23 15.47 3.60 -21.90
CA HIS A 23 14.94 2.96 -20.68
C HIS A 23 14.05 4.03 -20.04
N GLY A 24 12.73 3.83 -20.18
CA GLY A 24 11.70 4.85 -19.92
C GLY A 24 12.00 5.66 -18.67
N ALA A 25 11.71 6.96 -18.74
CA ALA A 25 11.82 7.88 -17.62
C ALA A 25 11.33 7.17 -16.34
N LEU A 26 12.17 7.15 -15.30
CA LEU A 26 11.82 6.58 -14.01
C LEU A 26 10.64 7.36 -13.46
N VAL A 27 9.43 6.89 -13.76
CA VAL A 27 8.18 7.44 -13.23
C VAL A 27 8.04 6.92 -11.81
N ASN A 28 7.95 7.83 -10.84
CA ASN A 28 7.60 7.45 -9.48
C ASN A 28 6.14 6.95 -9.49
N THR A 29 5.95 5.65 -9.31
CA THR A 29 4.62 5.02 -9.27
C THR A 29 4.07 4.90 -7.84
N GLY A 30 4.81 5.38 -6.84
CA GLY A 30 4.46 5.31 -5.44
C GLY A 30 5.60 4.87 -4.53
N VAL A 31 5.27 4.77 -3.25
CA VAL A 31 6.13 4.26 -2.18
C VAL A 31 5.42 3.15 -1.42
N SER A 32 6.20 2.18 -0.94
CA SER A 32 5.71 1.14 -0.05
C SER A 32 6.63 0.96 1.15
N ALA A 33 6.04 0.70 2.30
CA ALA A 33 6.72 0.32 3.53
C ALA A 33 6.15 -1.01 4.01
N ARG A 34 7.00 -1.91 4.48
CA ARG A 34 6.62 -3.24 4.98
C ARG A 34 7.32 -3.49 6.31
N SER A 35 6.59 -4.07 7.25
CA SER A 35 7.12 -4.55 8.53
C SER A 35 6.66 -5.99 8.77
N GLN A 36 7.56 -6.80 9.31
CA GLN A 36 7.26 -8.17 9.71
C GLN A 36 8.14 -8.57 10.88
N THR A 37 7.55 -9.23 11.88
CA THR A 37 8.26 -9.85 13.00
C THR A 37 7.59 -11.17 13.35
N GLN A 38 8.40 -12.15 13.75
CA GLN A 38 7.93 -13.44 14.22
C GLN A 38 8.88 -13.93 15.31
N ASP A 39 8.33 -14.48 16.38
CA ASP A 39 9.11 -15.10 17.45
C ASP A 39 9.20 -16.63 17.29
N ALA A 40 10.01 -17.27 18.13
CA ALA A 40 10.19 -18.71 18.13
C ALA A 40 8.96 -19.50 18.64
N TYR A 41 7.97 -18.81 19.21
CA TYR A 41 6.79 -19.42 19.82
C TYR A 41 5.58 -19.39 18.87
N GLY A 42 5.72 -18.82 17.67
CA GLY A 42 4.66 -18.77 16.67
C GLY A 42 3.83 -17.48 16.69
N ASN A 43 4.18 -16.50 17.53
CA ASN A 43 3.55 -15.19 17.48
C ASN A 43 4.16 -14.37 16.34
N TYR A 44 3.33 -13.62 15.63
CA TYR A 44 3.77 -12.77 14.53
C TYR A 44 3.02 -11.45 14.50
N ALA A 45 3.68 -10.44 13.93
CA ALA A 45 3.05 -9.22 13.49
C ALA A 45 3.55 -8.87 12.09
N PHE A 46 2.63 -8.44 11.24
CA PHE A 46 2.87 -8.12 9.85
C PHE A 46 2.11 -6.85 9.48
N GLY A 47 2.71 -6.02 8.64
CA GLY A 47 1.99 -4.91 8.04
C GLY A 47 2.67 -4.31 6.83
N TYR A 48 1.90 -3.55 6.08
CA TYR A 48 2.42 -2.71 5.00
C TYR A 48 1.57 -1.46 4.83
N ASP A 49 2.20 -0.46 4.23
CA ASP A 49 1.57 0.78 3.79
C ASP A 49 2.04 1.07 2.36
N ILE A 50 1.10 1.33 1.45
CA ILE A 50 1.35 1.69 0.06
C ILE A 50 0.70 3.04 -0.18
N LYS A 51 1.43 3.95 -0.82
CA LYS A 51 0.89 5.18 -1.39
C LYS A 51 1.32 5.23 -2.85
N ASP A 52 0.36 5.23 -3.78
CA ASP A 52 0.68 5.32 -5.19
C ASP A 52 1.13 6.74 -5.58
N GLY A 53 1.58 6.90 -6.83
CA GLY A 53 2.01 8.20 -7.35
C GLY A 53 0.90 9.25 -7.51
N LEU A 54 -0.38 8.86 -7.39
CA LEU A 54 -1.55 9.71 -7.59
C LEU A 54 -2.23 10.10 -6.27
N GLY A 55 -1.91 9.43 -5.17
CA GLY A 55 -2.42 9.70 -3.82
C GLY A 55 -3.32 8.61 -3.23
N ALA A 56 -3.62 7.53 -3.95
CA ALA A 56 -4.35 6.39 -3.40
C ALA A 56 -3.48 5.64 -2.37
N THR A 57 -4.12 5.12 -1.33
CA THR A 57 -3.43 4.40 -0.25
C THR A 57 -4.03 3.04 0.04
N ASN A 58 -3.18 2.08 0.38
CA ASN A 58 -3.57 0.73 0.78
C ASN A 58 -2.68 0.29 1.94
N SER A 59 -3.27 -0.13 3.06
CA SER A 59 -2.51 -0.65 4.19
C SER A 59 -3.15 -1.84 4.85
N ARG A 60 -2.30 -2.68 5.46
CA ARG A 60 -2.71 -3.83 6.27
C ARG A 60 -1.87 -3.89 7.53
N SER A 61 -2.50 -4.24 8.63
CA SER A 61 -1.83 -4.66 9.86
C SER A 61 -2.46 -5.96 10.34
N GLU A 62 -1.65 -6.93 10.73
CA GLU A 62 -2.11 -8.21 11.24
C GLU A 62 -1.19 -8.67 12.37
N VAL A 63 -1.80 -9.15 13.45
CA VAL A 63 -1.11 -9.82 14.56
C VAL A 63 -1.77 -11.16 14.77
N GLY A 64 -0.96 -12.21 14.89
CA GLY A 64 -1.44 -13.54 15.23
C GLY A 64 -0.59 -14.19 16.31
N ASP A 65 -1.18 -15.17 16.98
CA ASP A 65 -0.53 -15.94 18.03
C ASP A 65 -0.40 -17.43 17.67
N ALA A 66 0.32 -18.15 18.53
CA ALA A 66 0.55 -19.59 18.42
C ALA A 66 -0.73 -20.43 18.47
N HIS A 67 -1.82 -19.89 19.04
CA HIS A 67 -3.09 -20.58 19.22
C HIS A 67 -4.03 -20.41 18.02
N GLY A 68 -3.58 -19.70 16.97
CA GLY A 68 -4.36 -19.45 15.76
C GLY A 68 -5.28 -18.23 15.87
N ASN A 69 -5.23 -17.46 16.95
CA ASN A 69 -5.97 -16.21 17.05
C ASN A 69 -5.33 -15.17 16.13
N LYS A 70 -6.15 -14.42 15.41
CA LYS A 70 -5.70 -13.39 14.47
C LYS A 70 -6.57 -12.15 14.60
N LYS A 71 -5.93 -10.99 14.58
CA LYS A 71 -6.61 -9.70 14.47
C LYS A 71 -5.88 -8.86 13.45
N GLY A 72 -6.63 -8.08 12.70
CA GLY A 72 -6.04 -7.20 11.72
C GLY A 72 -6.92 -6.03 11.36
N SER A 73 -6.30 -5.09 10.68
CA SER A 73 -6.97 -3.97 10.04
C SER A 73 -6.52 -3.88 8.60
N TYR A 74 -7.43 -3.44 7.74
CA TYR A 74 -7.20 -3.18 6.34
C TYR A 74 -7.77 -1.82 5.99
N THR A 75 -7.03 -0.99 5.26
CA THR A 75 -7.54 0.29 4.77
C THR A 75 -7.28 0.46 3.28
N LEU A 76 -8.25 1.02 2.59
CA LEU A 76 -8.17 1.49 1.22
C LEU A 76 -8.68 2.92 1.18
N ALA A 77 -7.95 3.80 0.49
CA ALA A 77 -8.45 5.13 0.15
C ALA A 77 -8.10 5.44 -1.29
N ASP A 78 -9.09 5.91 -2.04
CA ASP A 78 -8.98 6.30 -3.43
C ASP A 78 -8.78 7.82 -3.55
N ILE A 79 -8.27 8.27 -4.69
CA ILE A 79 -7.95 9.67 -4.97
C ILE A 79 -9.18 10.58 -4.97
N ASP A 80 -10.37 10.03 -5.21
CA ASP A 80 -11.64 10.76 -5.18
C ASP A 80 -12.29 10.80 -3.79
N GLY A 81 -11.54 10.35 -2.76
CA GLY A 81 -11.92 10.43 -1.37
C GLY A 81 -12.87 9.32 -0.92
N ARG A 82 -13.09 8.29 -1.76
CA ARG A 82 -13.67 7.03 -1.28
C ARG A 82 -12.70 6.29 -0.38
N ALA A 83 -13.20 5.66 0.67
CA ALA A 83 -12.38 4.97 1.64
C ALA A 83 -13.14 3.83 2.31
N ASP A 84 -12.43 2.71 2.47
CA ASP A 84 -12.86 1.52 3.18
C ASP A 84 -11.87 1.22 4.30
N GLU A 85 -12.39 0.94 5.49
CA GLU A 85 -11.63 0.46 6.63
C GLU A 85 -12.31 -0.81 7.16
N SER A 86 -11.55 -1.90 7.24
CA SER A 86 -12.02 -3.17 7.78
C SER A 86 -11.18 -3.57 8.97
N THR A 87 -11.82 -4.03 10.05
CA THR A 87 -11.16 -4.52 11.26
C THR A 87 -11.74 -5.87 11.67
N THR A 88 -10.88 -6.83 12.01
CA THR A 88 -11.27 -8.15 12.51
C THR A 88 -10.95 -8.31 13.99
N SER A 89 -11.85 -8.95 14.74
CA SER A 89 -11.66 -9.24 16.16
C SER A 89 -11.09 -10.65 16.35
N PRO A 90 -10.17 -10.87 17.30
CA PRO A 90 -9.61 -12.20 17.57
C PRO A 90 -10.59 -13.15 18.27
N THR A 91 -11.67 -12.63 18.86
CA THR A 91 -12.62 -13.43 19.65
C THR A 91 -13.63 -14.22 18.83
N ASP A 92 -13.89 -13.82 17.58
CA ASP A 92 -14.85 -14.48 16.70
C ASP A 92 -14.27 -14.46 15.28
N THR A 93 -14.03 -15.64 14.72
CA THR A 93 -13.39 -15.83 13.39
C THR A 93 -14.16 -15.17 12.25
N ASP A 94 -15.45 -14.84 12.46
CA ASP A 94 -16.35 -14.22 11.47
C ASP A 94 -16.77 -12.78 11.83
N SER A 95 -16.31 -12.21 12.95
CA SER A 95 -16.71 -10.85 13.34
C SER A 95 -15.78 -9.80 12.73
N THR A 96 -16.23 -9.24 11.59
CA THR A 96 -15.55 -8.14 10.90
C THR A 96 -16.40 -6.88 10.99
N VAL A 97 -15.78 -5.72 11.24
CA VAL A 97 -16.43 -4.42 11.09
C VAL A 97 -15.83 -3.73 9.87
N VAL A 98 -16.68 -3.39 8.90
CA VAL A 98 -16.32 -2.64 7.70
C VAL A 98 -16.96 -1.26 7.78
N LYS A 99 -16.16 -0.21 7.63
CA LYS A 99 -16.60 1.18 7.53
C LYS A 99 -16.28 1.67 6.14
N THR A 100 -17.27 2.14 5.41
CA THR A 100 -17.10 2.60 4.03
C THR A 100 -17.93 3.82 3.74
N ASN A 101 -17.40 4.77 2.95
CA ASN A 101 -18.18 5.91 2.46
C ASN A 101 -18.67 5.73 1.01
N GLU A 102 -18.66 4.49 0.50
CA GLU A 102 -19.15 4.15 -0.82
C GLU A 102 -20.60 4.59 -1.03
N PRO A 103 -20.91 5.34 -2.12
CA PRO A 103 -22.26 5.85 -2.37
C PRO A 103 -23.31 4.74 -2.39
N GLY A 104 -24.41 4.94 -1.65
CA GLY A 104 -25.51 3.98 -1.59
C GLY A 104 -25.30 2.84 -0.60
N THR A 105 -24.20 2.83 0.18
CA THR A 105 -24.00 1.82 1.22
C THR A 105 -24.89 2.09 2.44
N ALA A 106 -25.79 1.14 2.71
CA ALA A 106 -26.57 1.12 3.94
C ALA A 106 -25.92 0.21 5.00
N ALA A 107 -26.18 0.49 6.27
CA ALA A 107 -25.73 -0.38 7.35
C ALA A 107 -26.36 -1.77 7.19
N SER A 108 -25.54 -2.82 7.28
CA SER A 108 -25.97 -4.20 7.13
C SER A 108 -25.05 -5.15 7.90
N ALA A 109 -25.51 -6.38 8.14
CA ALA A 109 -24.74 -7.41 8.84
C ALA A 109 -24.71 -8.76 8.08
N PRO A 110 -24.31 -8.80 6.80
CA PRO A 110 -24.23 -10.06 6.06
C PRO A 110 -23.15 -10.96 6.66
N ALA A 111 -23.45 -12.25 6.83
CA ALA A 111 -22.47 -13.27 7.23
C ALA A 111 -21.57 -12.86 8.43
N ALA A 112 -22.17 -12.28 9.47
CA ALA A 112 -21.50 -11.78 10.68
C ALA A 112 -20.51 -10.60 10.49
N ALA A 113 -20.40 -10.06 9.28
CA ALA A 113 -19.67 -8.83 9.01
C ALA A 113 -20.59 -7.61 9.18
N LEU A 114 -20.29 -6.73 10.14
CA LEU A 114 -20.98 -5.46 10.32
C LEU A 114 -20.46 -4.42 9.33
N VAL A 115 -21.26 -4.06 8.34
CA VAL A 115 -20.98 -3.00 7.37
C VAL A 115 -21.67 -1.71 7.83
N LEU A 116 -20.89 -0.63 7.93
CA LEU A 116 -21.35 0.68 8.39
C LEU A 116 -20.99 1.76 7.37
N PRO A 117 -21.92 2.68 7.04
CA PRO A 117 -21.57 3.88 6.33
C PRO A 117 -20.66 4.76 7.19
N ALA A 118 -19.56 5.23 6.60
CA ALA A 118 -18.61 6.15 7.21
C ALA A 118 -18.86 7.57 6.70
N LEU A 119 -18.82 8.55 7.59
CA LEU A 119 -18.73 9.95 7.19
C LEU A 119 -17.39 10.17 6.48
N ARG A 120 -17.37 10.91 5.36
CA ARG A 120 -16.14 11.19 4.59
C ARG A 120 -15.06 11.68 5.55
N ARG A 121 -14.00 10.90 5.73
CA ARG A 121 -12.81 11.35 6.46
C ARG A 121 -12.25 12.52 5.64
N THR A 122 -12.25 13.72 6.22
CA THR A 122 -11.49 14.84 5.65
C THR A 122 -10.04 14.40 5.66
N VAL A 123 -9.52 13.94 4.52
CA VAL A 123 -8.08 13.73 4.36
C VAL A 123 -7.49 15.14 4.45
N ALA A 124 -6.93 15.47 5.61
CA ALA A 124 -6.21 16.72 5.76
C ALA A 124 -5.13 16.75 4.67
N PRO A 125 -5.03 17.82 3.85
CA PRO A 125 -3.96 17.92 2.88
C PRO A 125 -2.65 17.83 3.67
N SER A 126 -1.78 16.89 3.28
CA SER A 126 -0.43 16.85 3.80
C SER A 126 0.23 18.18 3.40
N LEU A 127 0.37 19.09 4.37
CA LEU A 127 1.20 20.28 4.24
C LEU A 127 2.63 19.80 4.03
N THR A 128 3.07 19.80 2.79
CA THR A 128 4.47 19.65 2.44
C THR A 128 5.19 20.94 2.85
N MET A 129 6.06 20.85 3.86
CA MET A 129 7.11 21.85 4.12
C MET A 129 8.37 21.48 3.32
#